data_AF-A0A1J4VEU9-F1
#
_entry.id   AF-A0A1J4VEU9-F1
#
_cell.length_a   1.000
_cell.length_b   1.000
_cell.length_c   1.000
_cell.angle_alpha   90.00
_cell.angle_beta   90.00
_cell.angle_gamma   90.00
#
_symmetry.space_group_name_H-M   'P 1'
#
loop_
_entity.id
_entity.type
_entity.pdbx_description
1 polymer ?
#
loop_
_entity_poly.entity_id
_entity_poly.type
_entity_poly.pdbx_seq_one_letter_code
_entity_poly.pdbx_strand_id
1 'polypeptide(L)'
;MEKKYKVLEISSVVFKVLSWVSLAVGIVAAIVIFIGGGTPEAPKVTGFIGLLLGIVYFFIFLVTAEVVTLLLEIRSKVEKSA
;
A
#
# COMPACT_ATOMS: atom_id res chain seq x y z
N MET A 1 -25.69 -7.01 1.83
CA MET A 1 -24.85 -5.86 2.21
C MET A 1 -25.35 -4.61 1.49
N GLU A 2 -25.64 -3.53 2.21
CA GLU A 2 -25.95 -2.25 1.54
C GLU A 2 -24.81 -1.84 0.60
N LYS A 3 -25.16 -1.13 -0.48
CA LYS A 3 -24.23 -0.73 -1.56
C LYS A 3 -22.98 -0.02 -1.02
N LYS A 4 -23.10 0.73 0.08
CA LYS A 4 -22.01 1.46 0.74
C LYS A 4 -20.92 0.53 1.31
N TYR A 5 -21.30 -0.61 1.89
CA TYR A 5 -20.34 -1.54 2.50
C TYR A 5 -19.58 -2.35 1.47
N LYS A 6 -20.22 -2.65 0.33
CA LYS A 6 -19.55 -3.28 -0.81
C LYS A 6 -18.44 -2.40 -1.39
N VAL A 7 -18.65 -1.07 -1.41
CA VAL A 7 -17.61 -0.11 -1.82
C VAL A 7 -16.45 -0.10 -0.83
N LEU A 8 -16.73 -0.15 0.48
CA LEU A 8 -15.71 -0.19 1.52
C LEU A 8 -14.86 -1.46 1.44
N GLU A 9 -15.49 -2.61 1.23
CA GLU A 9 -14.80 -3.89 1.05
C GLU A 9 -13.86 -3.86 -0.18
N ILE A 10 -14.35 -3.37 -1.32
CA ILE A 10 -13.54 -3.18 -2.52
C ILE A 10 -12.37 -2.22 -2.23
N SER A 11 -12.62 -1.13 -1.50
CA SER A 11 -11.57 -0.16 -1.19
C SER A 11 -10.44 -0.76 -0.34
N SER A 12 -10.75 -1.64 0.61
CA SER A 12 -9.73 -2.36 1.40
C SER A 12 -8.83 -3.21 0.49
N VAL A 13 -9.44 -3.97 -0.42
CA VAL A 13 -8.70 -4.78 -1.39
C VAL A 13 -7.82 -3.89 -2.28
N VAL A 14 -8.36 -2.77 -2.77
CA VAL A 14 -7.61 -1.81 -3.59
C VAL A 14 -6.41 -1.25 -2.82
N PHE A 15 -6.59 -0.81 -1.57
CA PHE A 15 -5.47 -0.32 -0.75
C PHE A 15 -4.42 -1.40 -0.49
N LYS A 16 -4.84 -2.65 -0.25
CA LYS A 16 -3.91 -3.77 -0.10
C LYS A 16 -3.13 -4.06 -1.38
N VAL A 17 -3.76 -3.96 -2.55
CA VAL A 17 -3.05 -4.10 -3.84
C VAL A 17 -2.09 -2.93 -4.03
N LEU A 18 -2.53 -1.70 -3.77
CA LEU A 18 -1.70 -0.50 -3.90
C LEU A 18 -0.49 -0.53 -2.98
N SER A 19 -0.59 -1.10 -1.77
CA SER A 19 0.56 -1.25 -0.87
C SER A 19 1.65 -2.10 -1.52
N TRP A 20 1.30 -3.28 -2.02
CA TRP A 20 2.25 -4.16 -2.69
C TRP A 20 2.82 -3.54 -3.97
N VAL A 21 1.99 -2.84 -4.74
CA VAL A 21 2.45 -2.12 -5.94
C VAL A 21 3.45 -1.02 -5.57
N SER A 22 3.18 -0.21 -4.54
CA SER A 22 4.12 0.85 -4.13
C SER A 22 5.45 0.28 -3.65
N LEU A 23 5.43 -0.84 -2.94
CA LEU A 23 6.66 -1.53 -2.52
C LEU A 23 7.43 -2.05 -3.73
N ALA A 24 6.75 -2.72 -4.66
CA ALA A 24 7.36 -3.26 -5.87
C ALA A 24 8.01 -2.15 -6.72
N VAL A 25 7.32 -1.02 -6.90
CA VAL A 25 7.86 0.14 -7.61
C VAL A 25 9.11 0.70 -6.91
N GLY A 26 9.09 0.84 -5.58
CA GLY A 26 10.25 1.29 -4.82
C GLY A 26 11.45 0.34 -4.95
N ILE A 27 11.22 -0.97 -4.88
CA ILE A 27 12.26 -2.00 -5.08
C ILE A 27 12.83 -1.95 -6.49
N VAL A 28 11.98 -1.91 -7.52
CA VAL A 28 12.41 -1.87 -8.91
C VAL A 28 13.22 -0.60 -9.20
N ALA A 29 12.74 0.57 -8.74
CA ALA A 29 13.46 1.83 -8.89
C ALA A 29 14.86 1.77 -8.23
N ALA A 30 14.93 1.22 -7.02
CA ALA A 30 16.20 1.04 -6.31
C ALA A 30 17.15 0.12 -7.07
N ILE A 31 16.68 -1.03 -7.55
CA ILE A 31 17.46 -1.98 -8.34
C ILE A 31 18.01 -1.31 -9.61
N VAL A 32 17.16 -0.61 -10.36
CA VAL A 32 17.56 0.08 -11.59
C VAL A 32 18.66 1.11 -11.33
N ILE A 33 18.53 1.91 -10.28
CA ILE A 33 19.50 2.96 -9.95
C ILE A 33 20.81 2.38 -9.41
N PHE A 34 20.76 1.36 -8.55
CA PHE A 34 21.97 0.77 -7.98
C PHE A 34 22.76 -0.05 -8.99
N ILE A 35 22.09 -0.87 -9.80
CA ILE A 35 22.74 -1.70 -10.84
C ILE A 35 23.16 -0.83 -12.03
N GLY A 36 22.34 0.14 -12.42
CA GLY A 36 22.64 1.07 -13.51
C GLY A 36 23.76 2.07 -13.21
N GLY A 37 24.32 2.06 -11.99
CA GLY A 37 25.46 2.90 -11.60
C GLY A 37 25.10 4.29 -11.07
N GLY A 38 23.84 4.71 -11.21
CA GLY A 38 23.36 6.07 -10.92
C GLY A 38 23.85 7.09 -11.96
N THR A 39 23.01 8.07 -12.30
CA THR A 39 23.35 9.15 -13.23
C THR A 39 23.40 10.50 -12.49
N PRO A 40 23.93 11.58 -13.10
CA PRO A 40 23.83 12.93 -12.51
C PRO A 40 22.37 13.32 -12.21
N GLU A 41 21.42 12.89 -13.05
CA GLU A 41 19.98 13.14 -12.90
C GLU A 41 19.33 12.22 -11.86
N ALA A 42 19.84 10.99 -11.70
CA ALA A 42 19.39 10.02 -10.71
C ALA A 42 20.57 9.44 -9.90
N PRO A 43 21.14 10.21 -8.94
CA PRO A 43 22.22 9.74 -8.08
C PRO A 43 21.81 8.50 -7.26
N LYS A 44 22.77 7.69 -6.80
CA LYS A 44 22.47 6.47 -6.00
C LYS A 44 21.59 6.74 -4.78
N VAL A 45 21.69 7.93 -4.18
CA VAL A 45 20.83 8.37 -3.07
C VAL A 45 19.34 8.38 -3.46
N THR A 46 19.01 8.69 -4.71
CA THR A 46 17.61 8.65 -5.20
C THR A 46 17.05 7.23 -5.20
N GLY A 47 17.88 6.21 -5.42
CA GLY A 47 17.48 4.80 -5.28
C GLY A 47 17.14 4.44 -3.83
N PHE A 48 17.92 4.91 -2.86
CA PHE A 48 17.60 4.75 -1.43
C PHE A 48 16.32 5.49 -1.04
N ILE A 49 16.13 6.72 -1.53
CA ILE A 49 14.92 7.51 -1.27
C ILE A 49 13.70 6.81 -1.88
N GLY A 50 13.80 6.32 -3.12
CA GLY A 50 12.74 5.57 -3.79
C GLY A 50 12.34 4.30 -3.02
N LEU A 51 13.32 3.55 -2.52
CA LEU A 51 13.07 2.38 -1.68
C LEU A 51 12.37 2.77 -0.37
N LEU A 52 12.88 3.79 0.32
CA LEU A 52 12.32 4.27 1.58
C LEU A 52 10.88 4.75 1.40
N LEU A 53 10.61 5.53 0.34
CA LEU A 53 9.26 5.96 0.00
C LEU A 53 8.35 4.78 -0.33
N GLY A 54 8.84 3.78 -1.07
CA GLY A 54 8.10 2.55 -1.36
C GLY A 54 7.69 1.81 -0.08
N ILE A 55 8.59 1.72 0.91
CA ILE A 55 8.31 1.13 2.23
C ILE A 55 7.27 1.97 2.99
N VAL A 56 7.44 3.30 3.03
CA VAL A 56 6.49 4.19 3.73
C VAL A 56 5.10 4.09 3.13
N TYR A 57 4.97 4.17 1.81
CA TYR A 57 3.68 4.04 1.12
C TYR A 57 3.07 2.64 1.30
N PHE A 58 3.89 1.59 1.29
CA PHE A 58 3.44 0.24 1.60
C PHE A 58 2.76 0.20 2.97
N PHE A 59 3.40 0.72 4.01
CA PHE A 59 2.83 0.74 5.36
C PHE A 59 1.55 1.58 5.43
N ILE A 60 1.54 2.78 4.83
CA ILE A 60 0.35 3.65 4.84
C ILE A 60 -0.85 2.93 4.20
N PHE A 61 -0.66 2.37 3.00
CA PHE A 61 -1.73 1.69 2.29
C PHE A 61 -2.16 0.39 2.99
N LEU A 62 -1.22 -0.37 3.56
CA LEU A 62 -1.53 -1.59 4.29
C LEU A 62 -2.33 -1.29 5.57
N VAL A 63 -1.88 -0.32 6.37
CA VAL A 63 -2.60 0.10 7.58
C VAL A 63 -4.00 0.60 7.23
N THR A 64 -4.14 1.36 6.15
CA THR A 64 -5.46 1.84 5.70
C THR A 64 -6.37 0.67 5.33
N ALA A 65 -5.86 -0.33 4.60
CA ALA A 65 -6.61 -1.53 4.24
C ALA A 65 -7.05 -2.33 5.48
N GLU A 66 -6.15 -2.49 6.47
CA GLU A 66 -6.46 -3.19 7.71
C GLU A 66 -7.49 -2.45 8.56
N VAL A 67 -7.39 -1.12 8.69
CA VAL A 67 -8.39 -0.31 9.40
C VAL A 67 -9.77 -0.47 8.77
N VAL A 68 -9.87 -0.41 7.43
CA VAL A 68 -11.15 -0.60 6.74
C VAL A 68 -11.70 -2.01 6.96
N THR A 69 -10.85 -3.03 6.88
CA THR A 69 -11.22 -4.43 7.13
C THR A 69 -11.74 -4.62 8.55
N LEU A 70 -11.03 -4.09 9.55
CA LEU A 70 -11.43 -4.16 10.95
C LEU A 70 -12.78 -3.49 11.20
N LEU A 71 -13.03 -2.32 10.61
CA LEU A 71 -14.31 -1.63 10.71
C LEU A 71 -15.46 -2.47 10.13
N LEU A 72 -15.23 -3.12 8.98
CA LEU A 72 -16.20 -4.03 8.37
C LEU A 72 -16.45 -5.27 9.24
N GLU A 73 -15.40 -5.85 9.81
CA GLU A 73 -15.52 -7.00 10.72
C GLU A 73 -16.30 -6.67 11.98
N ILE A 74 -15.96 -5.57 12.67
CA ILE A 74 -16.67 -5.11 13.88
C ILE A 74 -18.15 -4.93 13.57
N ARG A 75 -18.48 -4.24 12.48
CA ARG A 75 -19.86 -4.04 12.05
C ARG A 75 -20.57 -5.36 11.76
N SER A 76 -19.90 -6.29 11.09
CA SER A 76 -20.49 -7.62 10.79
C SER A 76 -20.79 -8.42 12.06
N LYS A 77 -19.97 -8.28 13.10
CA LYS A 77 -20.19 -8.92 14.41
C LYS A 77 -21.34 -8.26 15.15
N VAL A 78 -21.39 -6.93 15.18
CA VAL A 78 -22.47 -6.17 15.83
C VAL A 78 -23.83 -6.47 15.19
N GLU A 79 -23.94 -6.52 13.86
CA GLU A 79 -25.20 -6.86 13.19
C GLU A 79 -25.65 -8.29 13.49
N LYS A 80 -24.71 -9.25 13.60
CA LYS A 80 -25.05 -10.65 13.92
C LYS A 80 -25.42 -10.87 15.39
N SER A 81 -25.07 -9.94 16.28
CA SER A 81 -25.37 -9.99 17.72
C SER A 81 -26.63 -9.22 18.10
N ALA A 82 -27.25 -8.50 17.16
CA ALA A 82 -28.53 -7.81 17.31
C ALA A 82 -29.68 -8.67 16.74
#